data_AF-A0A968QEV4-F1
#
_entry.id   AF-A0A968QEV4-F1
#
_cell.length_a   1.000
_cell.length_b   1.000
_cell.length_c   1.000
_cell.angle_alpha   90.00
_cell.angle_beta   90.00
_cell.angle_gamma   90.00
#
_symmetry.space_group_name_H-M   'P 1'
#
loop_
_entity.id
_entity.type
_entity.pdbx_description
1 polymer ?
#
loop_
_entity_poly.entity_id
_entity_poly.type
_entity_poly.pdbx_seq_one_letter_code
_entity_poly.pdbx_strand_id
1 'polypeptide(L)'
;MAASNHPFIALKARLVVVAFFGISIGLALLLGVLGGLGLLPLQPSDPIIAPILYILVFSGLCLAIVAVSRHPALEMAHLLGFVPRQLAWLQLLWLVVGVFLFSLGAFHISYVVLSLVAPNLVESTLEQSLVLSADKAAAPGLYTALMFISVVIVAPITEEFIFRGVLLHRWGVKWGIRRAILMTSVLFGLLHANLVGLFVFGVVMSLLYLSTARCWCPLRPML
;
A
#
# COMPACT_ATOMS: atom_id res chain seq x y z
N MET A 1 11.80 15.88 28.28
CA MET A 1 12.59 16.47 27.17
C MET A 1 13.11 15.46 26.12
N ALA A 2 12.83 14.15 26.21
CA ALA A 2 13.36 13.15 25.27
C ALA A 2 12.56 12.94 23.96
N ALA A 3 11.41 13.61 23.79
CA ALA A 3 10.53 13.38 22.64
C ALA A 3 10.91 14.17 21.38
N SER A 4 11.85 15.13 21.41
CA SER A 4 12.11 16.02 20.27
C SER A 4 13.00 15.41 19.17
N ASN A 5 13.65 14.27 19.41
CA ASN A 5 14.66 13.69 18.51
C ASN A 5 14.22 12.37 17.85
N HIS A 6 12.94 11.99 17.94
CA HIS A 6 12.48 10.76 17.31
C HIS A 6 12.38 10.97 15.78
N PRO A 7 13.08 10.18 14.93
CA PRO A 7 13.16 10.44 13.49
C PRO A 7 11.78 10.43 12.81
N PHE A 8 10.84 9.66 13.34
CA PHE A 8 9.47 9.63 12.86
C PHE A 8 8.67 10.90 13.16
N ILE A 9 9.06 11.77 14.10
CA ILE A 9 8.30 12.99 14.39
C ILE A 9 8.38 14.01 13.24
N ALA A 10 9.53 14.06 12.56
CA ALA A 10 9.76 14.88 11.38
C ALA A 10 8.87 14.43 10.21
N LEU A 11 8.63 13.12 10.08
CA LEU A 11 7.74 12.58 9.05
C LEU A 11 6.27 12.77 9.43
N LYS A 12 5.63 13.79 8.85
CA LYS A 12 4.21 14.05 9.07
C LYS A 12 3.40 13.35 7.98
N ALA A 13 2.30 12.69 8.34
CA ALA A 13 1.40 12.03 7.37
C ALA A 13 0.96 12.98 6.24
N ARG A 14 0.79 14.28 6.54
CA ARG A 14 0.50 15.30 5.52
C ARG A 14 1.54 15.40 4.41
N LEU A 15 2.82 15.15 4.72
CA LEU A 15 3.89 15.16 3.72
C LEU A 15 3.73 13.99 2.73
N VAL A 16 3.38 12.82 3.24
CA VAL A 16 3.10 11.63 2.41
C VAL A 16 1.96 11.94 1.45
N VAL A 17 0.88 12.54 1.96
CA VAL A 17 -0.29 12.92 1.16
C VAL A 17 0.08 13.98 0.10
N VAL A 18 0.79 15.04 0.48
CA VAL A 18 1.22 16.09 -0.45
C VAL A 18 2.17 15.53 -1.51
N ALA A 19 3.11 14.66 -1.14
CA ALA A 19 4.00 14.00 -2.09
C ALA A 19 3.24 13.10 -3.06
N PHE A 20 2.29 12.31 -2.57
CA PHE A 20 1.46 11.44 -3.41
C PHE A 20 0.68 12.24 -4.46
N PHE A 21 -0.05 13.28 -4.04
CA PHE A 21 -0.81 14.12 -4.97
C PHE A 21 0.10 14.95 -5.88
N GLY A 22 1.21 15.48 -5.36
CA GLY A 22 2.17 16.24 -6.15
C GLY A 22 2.82 15.42 -7.26
N ILE A 23 3.26 14.20 -6.96
CA ILE A 23 3.82 13.27 -7.95
C ILE A 23 2.75 12.88 -8.97
N SER A 24 1.54 12.55 -8.50
CA SER A 24 0.44 12.12 -9.38
C SER A 24 0.02 13.23 -10.35
N ILE A 25 -0.16 14.46 -9.86
CA ILE A 25 -0.51 15.62 -10.69
C ILE A 25 0.65 15.95 -11.64
N GLY A 26 1.90 15.93 -11.16
CA GLY A 26 3.07 16.19 -11.99
C GLY A 26 3.20 15.21 -13.15
N LEU A 27 3.02 13.91 -12.90
CA LEU A 27 3.04 12.89 -13.94
C LEU A 27 1.86 13.02 -14.91
N ALA A 28 0.65 13.30 -14.40
CA ALA A 28 -0.52 13.53 -15.23
C ALA A 28 -0.35 14.73 -16.17
N LEU A 29 0.17 15.86 -15.65
CA LEU A 29 0.47 17.05 -16.46
C LEU A 29 1.57 16.76 -17.49
N LEU A 30 2.64 16.07 -17.11
CA LEU A 30 3.71 15.70 -18.02
C LEU A 30 3.18 14.84 -19.18
N LEU A 31 2.41 13.80 -18.89
CA LEU A 31 1.79 12.94 -19.92
C LEU A 31 0.80 13.71 -20.78
N GLY A 32 -0.02 14.59 -20.19
CA GLY A 32 -0.95 15.44 -20.92
C GLY A 32 -0.26 16.37 -21.91
N VAL A 33 0.83 17.02 -21.48
CA VAL A 33 1.64 17.91 -22.34
C VAL A 33 2.32 17.11 -23.46
N LEU A 34 3.00 16.01 -23.12
CA LEU A 34 3.68 15.19 -24.14
C LEU A 34 2.69 14.57 -25.14
N GLY A 35 1.50 14.17 -24.68
CA GLY A 35 0.42 13.68 -25.51
C GLY A 35 -0.17 14.76 -26.42
N GLY A 36 -0.42 15.96 -25.89
CA GLY A 36 -0.90 17.11 -26.66
C GLY A 36 0.09 17.59 -27.73
N LEU A 37 1.39 17.40 -27.48
CA LEU A 37 2.47 17.68 -28.44
C LEU A 37 2.70 16.53 -29.46
N GLY A 38 1.99 15.41 -29.34
CA GLY A 38 2.18 14.24 -30.21
C GLY A 38 3.52 13.54 -30.03
N LEU A 39 4.19 13.75 -28.90
CA LEU A 39 5.52 13.18 -28.59
C LEU A 39 5.42 11.80 -27.94
N LEU A 40 4.24 11.40 -27.46
CA LEU A 40 4.02 10.08 -26.90
C LEU A 40 3.72 9.05 -28.01
N PRO A 41 4.41 7.90 -28.02
CA PRO A 41 4.13 6.81 -28.96
C PRO A 41 2.83 6.04 -28.61
N LEU A 42 2.23 6.35 -27.45
CA LEU A 42 1.05 5.67 -26.91
C LEU A 42 -0.12 6.64 -26.83
N GLN A 43 -1.32 6.14 -27.11
CA GLN A 43 -2.54 6.91 -26.88
C GLN A 43 -2.77 7.09 -25.36
N PRO A 44 -3.21 8.26 -24.89
CA PRO A 44 -3.47 8.49 -23.46
C PRO A 44 -4.48 7.53 -22.82
N SER A 45 -5.36 6.92 -23.62
CA SER A 45 -6.35 5.92 -23.20
C SER A 45 -5.82 4.49 -23.17
N ASP A 46 -4.57 4.25 -23.56
CA ASP A 46 -3.99 2.91 -23.59
C ASP A 46 -3.87 2.33 -22.17
N PRO A 47 -4.42 1.14 -21.90
CA PRO A 47 -4.32 0.47 -20.61
C PRO A 47 -2.90 0.33 -20.05
N ILE A 48 -1.87 0.29 -20.91
CA ILE A 48 -0.47 0.16 -20.48
C ILE A 48 0.05 1.34 -19.66
N ILE A 49 -0.57 2.52 -19.80
CA ILE A 49 -0.19 3.72 -19.06
C ILE A 49 -0.47 3.55 -17.57
N ALA A 50 -1.55 2.85 -17.21
CA ALA A 50 -1.97 2.68 -15.82
C ALA A 50 -0.93 1.98 -14.93
N PRO A 51 -0.41 0.78 -15.26
CA PRO A 51 0.62 0.15 -14.45
C PRO A 51 1.96 0.93 -14.45
N ILE A 52 2.31 1.61 -15.55
CA ILE A 52 3.51 2.47 -15.58
C ILE A 52 3.38 3.60 -14.56
N LEU A 53 2.27 4.33 -14.60
CA LEU A 53 1.99 5.40 -13.65
C LEU A 53 1.93 4.88 -12.21
N TYR A 54 1.29 3.73 -11.99
CA TYR A 54 1.27 3.07 -10.68
C TYR A 54 2.69 2.87 -10.14
N ILE A 55 3.57 2.23 -10.91
CA ILE A 55 4.95 1.95 -10.50
C ILE A 55 5.70 3.25 -10.20
N LEU A 56 5.58 4.26 -11.08
CA LEU A 56 6.26 5.54 -10.92
C LEU A 56 5.77 6.33 -9.70
N VAL A 57 4.46 6.40 -9.48
CA VAL A 57 3.85 7.10 -8.35
C VAL A 57 4.29 6.46 -7.03
N PHE A 58 4.14 5.14 -6.89
CA PHE A 58 4.41 4.48 -5.63
C PHE A 58 5.91 4.35 -5.33
N SER A 59 6.74 4.05 -6.33
CA SER A 59 8.20 4.04 -6.16
C SER A 59 8.72 5.46 -5.90
N GLY A 60 8.22 6.46 -6.62
CA GLY A 60 8.55 7.87 -6.42
C GLY A 60 8.13 8.36 -5.04
N LEU A 61 6.97 7.94 -4.54
CA LEU A 61 6.51 8.27 -3.18
C LEU A 61 7.45 7.67 -2.12
N CYS A 62 7.83 6.40 -2.26
CA CYS A 62 8.81 5.77 -1.38
C CYS A 62 10.14 6.53 -1.39
N LEU A 63 10.67 6.88 -2.57
CA LEU A 63 11.90 7.67 -2.71
C LEU A 63 11.77 9.07 -2.10
N ALA A 64 10.64 9.75 -2.30
CA ALA A 64 10.39 11.07 -1.73
C ALA A 64 10.33 11.01 -0.19
N ILE A 65 9.68 9.97 0.36
CA ILE A 65 9.68 9.71 1.79
C ILE A 65 11.11 9.51 2.27
N VAL A 66 11.91 8.64 1.64
CA VAL A 66 13.31 8.41 2.02
C VAL A 66 14.15 9.69 1.92
N ALA A 67 13.96 10.49 0.88
CA ALA A 67 14.70 11.73 0.65
C ALA A 67 14.41 12.79 1.72
N VAL A 68 13.16 12.94 2.15
CA VAL A 68 12.81 13.85 3.24
C VAL A 68 13.14 13.25 4.61
N SER A 69 13.17 11.91 4.69
CA SER A 69 13.47 11.19 5.91
C SER A 69 14.92 11.26 6.35
N ARG A 70 15.87 11.76 5.52
CA ARG A 70 17.36 11.77 5.64
C ARG A 70 17.97 12.15 7.01
N HIS A 71 17.51 11.47 8.04
CA HIS A 71 18.05 11.36 9.37
C HIS A 71 18.87 10.08 9.38
N PRO A 72 20.13 10.13 9.87
CA PRO A 72 21.00 8.94 9.96
C PRO A 72 20.40 7.79 10.79
N ALA A 73 19.29 8.02 11.51
CA ALA A 73 18.61 7.03 12.35
C ALA A 73 17.53 6.19 11.64
N LEU A 74 17.19 6.48 10.37
CA LEU A 74 16.26 5.66 9.57
C LEU A 74 17.05 4.78 8.61
N GLU A 75 17.84 3.86 9.14
CA GLU A 75 18.42 2.80 8.32
C GLU A 75 17.27 1.95 7.73
N MET A 76 17.28 1.74 6.41
CA MET A 76 16.26 1.00 5.66
C MET A 76 15.96 -0.38 6.26
N ALA A 77 16.95 -0.98 6.93
CA ALA A 77 16.85 -2.24 7.66
C ALA A 77 15.84 -2.21 8.83
N HIS A 78 15.51 -1.04 9.36
CA HIS A 78 14.52 -0.89 10.44
C HIS A 78 13.08 -0.76 9.94
N LEU A 79 12.89 -0.44 8.65
CA LEU A 79 11.56 -0.27 8.05
C LEU A 79 11.03 -1.60 7.49
N LEU A 80 11.93 -2.45 7.00
CA LEU A 80 11.61 -3.80 6.54
C LEU A 80 11.71 -4.76 7.73
N GLY A 81 10.58 -5.35 8.14
CA GLY A 81 10.55 -6.31 9.24
C GLY A 81 11.51 -7.47 9.00
N PHE A 82 12.24 -7.88 10.03
CA PHE A 82 13.16 -9.02 9.93
C PHE A 82 12.39 -10.35 9.92
N VAL A 83 12.88 -11.33 9.17
CA VAL A 83 12.37 -12.72 9.22
C VAL A 83 12.81 -13.36 10.55
N PRO A 84 11.88 -13.76 11.44
CA PRO A 84 12.27 -14.35 12.72
C PRO A 84 12.73 -15.79 12.53
N ARG A 85 13.80 -16.16 13.23
CA ARG A 85 14.40 -17.51 13.17
C ARG A 85 13.59 -18.62 13.87
N GLN A 86 12.52 -18.29 14.60
CA GLN A 86 11.78 -19.24 15.46
C GLN A 86 10.26 -19.29 15.20
N LEU A 87 9.75 -18.72 14.10
CA LEU A 87 8.32 -18.90 13.79
C LEU A 87 8.03 -20.32 13.33
N ALA A 88 6.90 -20.85 13.80
CA ALA A 88 6.30 -22.03 13.20
C ALA A 88 5.77 -21.67 11.80
N TRP A 89 6.63 -21.83 10.79
CA TRP A 89 6.34 -21.50 9.39
C TRP A 89 5.01 -22.06 8.88
N LEU A 90 4.62 -23.24 9.36
CA LEU A 90 3.31 -23.84 9.06
C LEU A 90 2.16 -23.05 9.65
N GLN A 91 2.27 -22.55 10.88
CA GLN A 91 1.24 -21.71 11.50
C GLN A 91 1.14 -20.36 10.79
N LEU A 92 2.29 -19.79 10.39
CA LEU A 92 2.32 -18.55 9.61
C LEU A 92 1.65 -18.75 8.25
N LEU A 93 1.94 -19.85 7.57
CA LEU A 93 1.31 -20.22 6.30
C LEU A 93 -0.22 -20.32 6.47
N TRP A 94 -0.69 -21.05 7.48
CA TRP A 94 -2.13 -21.18 7.75
C TRP A 94 -2.79 -19.86 8.12
N LEU A 95 -2.10 -18.99 8.85
CA LEU A 95 -2.58 -17.66 9.16
C LEU A 95 -2.72 -16.81 7.90
N VAL A 96 -1.71 -16.79 7.03
CA VAL A 96 -1.73 -16.04 5.77
C VAL A 96 -2.84 -16.56 4.86
N VAL A 97 -2.94 -17.88 4.69
CA VAL A 97 -3.99 -18.53 3.90
C VAL A 97 -5.38 -18.22 4.49
N GLY A 98 -5.54 -18.34 5.80
CA GLY A 98 -6.82 -18.10 6.47
C GLY A 98 -7.28 -16.65 6.34
N VAL A 99 -6.38 -15.67 6.52
CA VAL A 99 -6.69 -14.25 6.34
C VAL A 99 -6.97 -13.92 4.88
N PHE A 100 -6.24 -14.54 3.94
CA PHE A 100 -6.50 -14.38 2.51
C PHE A 100 -7.90 -14.89 2.14
N LEU A 101 -8.27 -16.10 2.55
CA LEU A 101 -9.60 -16.67 2.32
C LEU A 101 -10.70 -15.86 3.01
N PHE A 102 -10.46 -15.40 4.24
CA PHE A 102 -11.39 -14.51 4.94
C PHE A 102 -11.58 -13.21 4.15
N SER A 103 -10.51 -12.59 3.67
CA SER A 103 -10.57 -11.36 2.89
C SER A 103 -11.33 -11.55 1.58
N LEU A 104 -11.12 -12.68 0.89
CA LEU A 104 -11.85 -13.05 -0.32
C LEU A 104 -13.34 -13.26 -0.02
N GLY A 105 -13.68 -14.00 1.04
CA GLY A 105 -15.06 -14.22 1.46
C GLY A 105 -15.76 -12.92 1.86
N ALA A 106 -15.09 -12.07 2.64
CA ALA A 106 -15.60 -10.75 3.04
C ALA A 106 -15.83 -9.84 1.83
N PHE A 107 -14.95 -9.87 0.83
CA PHE A 107 -15.12 -9.14 -0.43
C PHE A 107 -16.40 -9.58 -1.15
N HIS A 108 -16.59 -10.88 -1.35
CA HIS A 108 -17.76 -11.42 -2.04
C HIS A 108 -19.06 -11.08 -1.31
N ILE A 109 -19.10 -11.27 0.02
CA ILE A 109 -20.26 -10.93 0.83
C ILE A 109 -20.56 -9.43 0.73
N SER A 110 -19.54 -8.58 0.79
CA SER A 110 -19.71 -7.13 0.68
C SER A 110 -20.29 -6.73 -0.69
N TYR A 111 -19.84 -7.37 -1.78
CA TYR A 111 -20.36 -7.14 -3.13
C TYR A 111 -21.78 -7.67 -3.32
N VAL A 112 -22.13 -8.81 -2.72
CA VAL A 112 -23.50 -9.32 -2.71
C VAL A 112 -24.43 -8.37 -1.95
N VAL A 113 -24.01 -7.88 -0.79
CA VAL A 113 -24.81 -6.88 -0.04
C VAL A 113 -24.96 -5.60 -0.84
N LEU A 114 -23.89 -5.13 -1.50
CA LEU A 114 -23.93 -3.95 -2.34
C LEU A 114 -24.83 -4.14 -3.57
N SER A 115 -24.87 -5.33 -4.17
CA SER A 115 -25.71 -5.58 -5.35
C SER A 115 -27.20 -5.53 -5.03
N LEU A 116 -27.60 -5.75 -3.78
CA LEU A 116 -28.98 -5.55 -3.33
C LEU A 116 -29.42 -4.08 -3.37
N VAL A 117 -28.47 -3.15 -3.27
CA VAL A 117 -28.74 -1.70 -3.20
C VAL A 117 -28.37 -0.99 -4.51
N ALA A 118 -27.28 -1.42 -5.15
CA ALA A 118 -26.70 -0.79 -6.34
C ALA A 118 -26.16 -1.85 -7.33
N PRO A 119 -27.04 -2.64 -7.97
CA PRO A 119 -26.62 -3.75 -8.85
C PRO A 119 -25.79 -3.27 -10.05
N ASN A 120 -26.19 -2.15 -10.68
CA ASN A 120 -25.47 -1.60 -11.84
C ASN A 120 -24.03 -1.21 -11.51
N LEU A 121 -23.78 -0.72 -10.29
CA LEU A 121 -22.43 -0.37 -9.85
C LEU A 121 -21.55 -1.62 -9.73
N VAL A 122 -22.09 -2.68 -9.15
CA VAL A 122 -21.40 -3.97 -9.00
C VAL A 122 -21.09 -4.57 -10.37
N GLU A 123 -22.05 -4.61 -11.28
CA GLU A 123 -21.87 -5.13 -12.65
C GLU A 123 -20.76 -4.37 -13.39
N SER A 124 -20.83 -3.04 -13.43
CA SER A 124 -19.82 -2.22 -14.10
C SER A 124 -18.40 -2.39 -13.53
N THR A 125 -18.29 -2.69 -12.23
CA THR A 125 -17.00 -2.90 -11.56
C THR A 125 -16.44 -4.29 -11.87
N LEU A 126 -17.29 -5.32 -11.95
CA LEU A 126 -16.89 -6.68 -12.30
C LEU A 126 -16.43 -6.80 -13.77
N GLU A 127 -17.03 -6.02 -14.67
CA GLU A 127 -16.64 -5.97 -16.09
C GLU A 127 -15.25 -5.34 -16.33
N GLN A 128 -14.72 -4.57 -15.39
CA GLN A 128 -13.40 -3.93 -15.49
C GLN A 128 -12.21 -4.87 -15.16
N SER A 129 -12.38 -6.18 -15.29
CA SER A 129 -11.36 -7.14 -14.86
C SER A 129 -10.00 -6.96 -15.58
N LEU A 130 -8.93 -7.27 -14.87
CA LEU A 130 -7.54 -7.14 -15.34
C LEU A 130 -7.27 -7.91 -16.63
N VAL A 131 -7.89 -9.08 -16.80
CA VAL A 131 -7.74 -9.93 -17.99
C VAL A 131 -8.39 -9.29 -19.21
N LEU A 132 -9.60 -8.75 -19.05
CA LEU A 132 -10.34 -8.06 -20.12
C LEU A 132 -9.66 -6.76 -20.58
N SER A 133 -8.75 -6.23 -19.76
CA SER A 133 -7.99 -5.01 -20.05
C SER A 133 -6.68 -5.29 -20.81
N ALA A 134 -6.13 -6.51 -20.72
CA ALA A 134 -4.88 -6.87 -21.38
C ALA A 134 -5.03 -6.92 -22.91
N ASP A 135 -6.15 -7.43 -23.40
CA ASP A 135 -6.43 -7.54 -24.84
C ASP A 135 -6.61 -6.18 -25.52
N LYS A 136 -6.85 -5.12 -24.74
CA LYS A 136 -7.03 -3.74 -25.22
C LYS A 136 -5.73 -2.93 -25.21
N ALA A 137 -4.65 -3.44 -24.63
CA ALA A 137 -3.37 -2.75 -24.55
C ALA A 137 -2.59 -2.85 -25.86
N ALA A 138 -1.84 -1.82 -26.25
CA ALA A 138 -1.01 -1.87 -27.47
C ALA A 138 0.06 -2.99 -27.41
N ALA A 139 0.49 -3.37 -26.20
CA ALA A 139 1.41 -4.47 -25.96
C ALA A 139 0.90 -5.37 -24.81
N PRO A 140 0.02 -6.35 -25.09
CA PRO A 140 -0.63 -7.18 -24.07
C PRO A 140 0.34 -7.95 -23.16
N GLY A 141 1.44 -8.47 -23.74
CA GLY A 141 2.48 -9.17 -22.98
C GLY A 141 3.22 -8.26 -22.00
N LEU A 142 3.56 -7.04 -22.44
CA LEU A 142 4.21 -6.05 -21.57
C LEU A 142 3.25 -5.53 -20.50
N TYR A 143 1.99 -5.26 -20.86
CA TYR A 143 0.94 -4.90 -19.89
C TYR A 143 0.82 -5.95 -18.78
N THR A 144 0.73 -7.23 -19.16
CA THR A 144 0.61 -8.34 -18.20
C THR A 144 1.82 -8.42 -17.28
N ALA A 145 3.04 -8.27 -17.83
CA ALA A 145 4.27 -8.25 -17.04
C ALA A 145 4.31 -7.06 -16.06
N LEU A 146 3.93 -5.86 -16.50
CA LEU A 146 3.90 -4.66 -15.66
C LEU A 146 2.83 -4.76 -14.57
N MET A 147 1.65 -5.29 -14.87
CA MET A 147 0.61 -5.58 -13.88
C MET A 147 1.09 -6.59 -12.84
N PHE A 148 1.74 -7.67 -13.27
CA PHE A 148 2.30 -8.66 -12.37
C PHE A 148 3.34 -8.03 -11.43
N ILE A 149 4.29 -7.25 -11.97
CA ILE A 149 5.28 -6.51 -11.17
C ILE A 149 4.59 -5.55 -10.20
N SER A 150 3.55 -4.85 -10.65
CA SER A 150 2.80 -3.90 -9.82
C SER A 150 2.16 -4.58 -8.61
N VAL A 151 1.48 -5.71 -8.83
CA VAL A 151 0.71 -6.42 -7.78
C VAL A 151 1.62 -7.27 -6.87
N VAL A 152 2.64 -7.91 -7.42
CA VAL A 152 3.46 -8.89 -6.68
C VAL A 152 4.67 -8.25 -6.01
N ILE A 153 5.19 -7.15 -6.56
CA ILE A 153 6.44 -6.53 -6.10
C ILE A 153 6.17 -5.13 -5.56
N VAL A 154 5.65 -4.24 -6.41
CA VAL A 154 5.57 -2.81 -6.05
C VAL A 154 4.53 -2.57 -4.95
N ALA A 155 3.33 -3.15 -5.06
CA ALA A 155 2.29 -3.00 -4.05
C ALA A 155 2.75 -3.54 -2.69
N PRO A 156 3.22 -4.80 -2.54
CA PRO A 156 3.58 -5.32 -1.22
C PRO A 156 4.75 -4.56 -0.58
N ILE A 157 5.76 -4.18 -1.35
CA ILE A 157 6.88 -3.37 -0.85
C ILE A 157 6.40 -2.01 -0.37
N THR A 158 5.56 -1.34 -1.17
CA THR A 158 5.07 0.00 -0.86
C THR A 158 4.11 -0.01 0.33
N GLU A 159 3.22 -0.99 0.37
CA GLU A 159 2.29 -1.19 1.48
C GLU A 159 3.04 -1.44 2.79
N GLU A 160 4.04 -2.32 2.77
CA GLU A 160 4.85 -2.59 3.95
C GLU A 160 5.61 -1.35 4.41
N PHE A 161 6.27 -0.67 3.47
CA PHE A 161 7.02 0.54 3.77
C PHE A 161 6.14 1.66 4.34
N ILE A 162 5.02 1.99 3.68
CA ILE A 162 4.15 3.10 4.08
C ILE A 162 3.34 2.76 5.33
N PHE A 163 2.65 1.62 5.35
CA PHE A 163 1.73 1.33 6.45
C PHE A 163 2.46 0.85 7.70
N ARG A 164 3.42 -0.08 7.56
CA ARG A 164 4.09 -0.70 8.71
C ARG A 164 5.36 0.07 9.06
N GLY A 165 6.18 0.42 8.07
CA GLY A 165 7.41 1.19 8.28
C GLY A 165 7.16 2.63 8.71
N VAL A 166 6.20 3.33 8.11
CA VAL A 166 6.00 4.77 8.36
C VAL A 166 4.80 5.07 9.27
N LEU A 167 3.58 4.72 8.85
CA LEU A 167 2.36 5.17 9.52
C LEU A 167 2.19 4.52 10.90
N LEU A 168 2.42 3.21 11.01
CA LEU A 168 2.29 2.46 12.26
C LEU A 168 3.23 3.02 13.34
N HIS A 169 4.51 3.23 13.01
CA HIS A 169 5.48 3.85 13.94
C HIS A 169 5.08 5.29 14.28
N ARG A 170 4.73 6.09 13.28
CA ARG A 170 4.39 7.51 13.48
C ARG A 170 3.20 7.69 14.41
N TRP A 171 2.14 6.94 14.15
CA TRP A 171 0.91 6.97 14.93
C TRP A 171 1.09 6.25 16.27
N GLY A 172 1.98 5.26 16.34
CA GLY A 172 2.39 4.62 17.59
C GLY A 172 2.99 5.62 18.57
N VAL A 173 3.94 6.45 18.11
CA VAL A 173 4.54 7.53 18.90
C VAL A 173 3.53 8.62 19.26
N LYS A 174 2.61 8.97 18.36
CA LYS A 174 1.68 10.09 18.54
C LYS A 174 0.46 9.76 19.41
N TRP A 175 -0.10 8.57 19.23
CA TRP A 175 -1.42 8.18 19.74
C TRP A 175 -1.41 6.84 20.50
N GLY A 176 -0.26 6.19 20.60
CA GLY A 176 -0.11 4.87 21.21
C GLY A 176 -0.32 3.74 20.20
N ILE A 177 0.36 2.61 20.44
CA ILE A 177 0.44 1.50 19.47
C ILE A 177 -0.91 0.87 19.14
N ARG A 178 -1.82 0.74 20.12
CA ARG A 178 -3.16 0.15 19.89
C ARG A 178 -3.99 0.97 18.91
N ARG A 179 -3.97 2.31 19.06
CA ARG A 179 -4.66 3.23 18.15
C ARG A 179 -4.00 3.23 16.78
N ALA A 180 -2.67 3.14 16.73
CA ALA A 180 -1.93 3.06 15.47
C ALA A 180 -2.36 1.84 14.65
N ILE A 181 -2.37 0.64 15.24
CA ILE A 181 -2.83 -0.60 14.58
C ILE A 181 -4.25 -0.43 14.04
N LEU A 182 -5.17 0.06 14.86
CA LEU A 182 -6.56 0.23 14.45
C LEU A 182 -6.68 1.19 13.27
N MET A 183 -6.06 2.37 13.38
CA MET A 183 -6.19 3.43 12.37
C MET A 183 -5.50 3.05 11.05
N THR A 184 -4.31 2.44 11.08
CA THR A 184 -3.63 2.02 9.85
C THR A 184 -4.40 0.91 9.15
N SER A 185 -5.00 -0.01 9.91
CA SER A 185 -5.80 -1.11 9.36
C SER A 185 -7.11 -0.62 8.75
N VAL A 186 -7.79 0.34 9.38
CA VAL A 186 -8.99 0.97 8.81
C VAL A 186 -8.62 1.71 7.52
N LEU A 187 -7.55 2.51 7.54
CA LEU A 187 -7.09 3.22 6.35
C LEU A 187 -6.76 2.25 5.21
N PHE A 188 -6.09 1.14 5.52
CA PHE A 188 -5.75 0.11 4.54
C PHE A 188 -7.01 -0.49 3.91
N GLY A 189 -8.01 -0.87 4.71
CA GLY A 189 -9.28 -1.41 4.21
C GLY A 189 -10.07 -0.42 3.36
N LEU A 190 -10.08 0.87 3.74
CA LEU A 190 -10.78 1.93 2.99
C LEU A 190 -10.16 2.16 1.61
N LEU A 191 -8.83 2.13 1.49
CA LEU A 191 -8.14 2.41 0.23
C LEU A 191 -8.28 1.30 -0.82
N HIS A 192 -8.73 0.11 -0.43
CA HIS A 192 -8.82 -1.06 -1.31
C HIS A 192 -10.27 -1.49 -1.60
N ALA A 193 -11.27 -0.69 -1.21
CA ALA A 193 -12.69 -1.00 -1.38
C ALA A 193 -13.12 -2.40 -0.84
N ASN A 194 -12.36 -2.94 0.12
CA ASN A 194 -12.68 -4.17 0.86
C ASN A 194 -12.44 -3.91 2.35
N LEU A 195 -13.29 -3.08 2.93
CA LEU A 195 -13.08 -2.58 4.29
C LEU A 195 -12.95 -3.71 5.30
N VAL A 196 -13.88 -4.66 5.32
CA VAL A 196 -13.90 -5.71 6.34
C VAL A 196 -12.74 -6.68 6.20
N GLY A 197 -12.54 -7.22 4.98
CA GLY A 197 -11.50 -8.22 4.72
C GLY A 197 -10.10 -7.65 4.96
N LEU A 198 -9.84 -6.46 4.43
CA LEU A 198 -8.52 -5.85 4.50
C LEU A 198 -8.27 -5.08 5.79
N PHE A 199 -9.30 -4.72 6.55
CA PHE A 199 -9.13 -4.30 7.95
C PHE A 199 -8.55 -5.43 8.79
N VAL A 200 -9.14 -6.64 8.74
CA VAL A 200 -8.65 -7.79 9.50
C VAL A 200 -7.24 -8.16 9.04
N PHE A 201 -6.97 -8.17 7.73
CA PHE A 201 -5.62 -8.34 7.20
C PHE A 201 -4.64 -7.29 7.74
N GLY A 202 -5.02 -6.01 7.73
CA GLY A 202 -4.22 -4.91 8.26
C GLY A 202 -3.86 -5.10 9.73
N VAL A 203 -4.81 -5.55 10.55
CA VAL A 203 -4.59 -5.82 11.98
C VAL A 203 -3.60 -6.98 12.15
N VAL A 204 -3.83 -8.10 11.46
CA VAL A 204 -2.96 -9.27 11.53
C VAL A 204 -1.54 -8.92 11.09
N MET A 205 -1.39 -8.24 9.96
CA MET A 205 -0.07 -7.84 9.46
C MET A 205 0.63 -6.84 10.38
N SER A 206 -0.09 -5.93 11.01
CA SER A 206 0.50 -5.01 12.01
C SER A 206 0.99 -5.77 13.24
N LEU A 207 0.24 -6.75 13.72
CA LEU A 207 0.65 -7.59 14.86
C LEU A 207 1.84 -8.48 14.50
N LEU A 208 1.83 -9.09 13.31
CA LEU A 208 2.96 -9.85 12.80
C LEU A 208 4.21 -8.98 12.72
N TYR A 209 4.11 -7.81 12.10
CA TYR A 209 5.22 -6.86 12.00
C TYR A 209 5.80 -6.49 13.38
N LEU A 210 4.95 -6.21 14.36
CA LEU A 210 5.40 -5.88 15.73
C LEU A 210 6.00 -7.07 16.47
N SER A 211 5.61 -8.30 16.12
CA SER A 211 6.18 -9.53 16.67
C SER A 211 7.54 -9.89 16.04
N THR A 212 7.78 -9.47 14.80
CA THR A 212 8.97 -9.83 14.01
C THR A 212 10.05 -8.75 14.03
N ALA A 213 9.66 -7.47 14.12
CA ALA A 213 10.58 -6.36 14.29
C ALA A 213 11.27 -6.48 15.65
N ARG A 214 12.59 -6.74 15.66
CA ARG A 214 13.40 -6.60 16.87
C ARG A 214 13.20 -5.17 17.39
N CYS A 215 12.69 -5.07 18.62
CA CYS A 215 12.49 -3.83 19.37
C CYS A 215 13.75 -2.95 19.36
N TRP A 216 13.86 -2.04 18.40
CA TRP A 216 14.84 -0.94 18.41
C TRP A 216 14.17 0.43 18.37
N CYS A 217 12.83 0.50 18.39
CA CYS A 217 12.09 1.71 18.68
C CYS A 217 11.72 1.71 20.18
N PRO A 218 12.08 2.74 20.97
CA PRO A 218 11.78 2.83 22.40
C PRO A 218 10.30 3.16 22.63
N LEU A 219 9.40 2.27 22.19
CA LEU A 219 7.99 2.25 22.57
C LEU A 219 7.72 1.30 23.75
N ARG A 220 8.78 0.74 24.36
CA ARG A 220 8.74 0.19 25.72
C ARG A 220 9.18 1.32 26.66
N PRO A 221 8.26 1.82 27.49
CA PRO A 221 8.09 1.16 28.77
C PRO A 221 6.67 0.66 28.96
N MET A 222 6.58 -0.59 29.41
CA MET A 222 5.44 -1.18 30.12
C MET A 222 4.19 -1.48 29.28
N LEU A 223 4.12 -2.74 28.81
CA LEU A 223 2.93 -3.53 29.12
C LEU A 223 2.83 -3.68 30.64
#